data_AF-A0A2V9RY07-F1
#
_entry.id   AF-A0A2V9RY07-F1
#
_cell.length_a   1.000
_cell.length_b   1.000
_cell.length_c   1.000
_cell.angle_alpha   90.00
_cell.angle_beta   90.00
_cell.angle_gamma   90.00
#
_symmetry.space_group_name_H-M   'P 1'
#
loop_
_entity.id
_entity.type
_entity.pdbx_description
1 polymer ?
#
loop_
_entity_poly.entity_id
_entity_poly.type
_entity_poly.pdbx_seq_one_letter_code
_entity_poly.pdbx_strand_id
1 'polypeptide(L)'
;MNLSVTLTLLLLSTPDARVRPPVVTVRTPEPVKIMAGESVETRVAVVVAAGYHLQANPASEDYLVATRLELKATEDVSIGKLNYPKGKPYRLNGADKEIQTYEGS
;
A
#
# COMPACT_ATOMS: atom_id res chain seq x y z
N MET A 1 19.55 65.47 6.48
CA MET A 1 19.72 64.36 5.52
C MET A 1 20.51 63.29 6.24
N ASN A 2 19.89 62.16 6.58
CA ASN A 2 20.52 60.86 6.90
C ASN A 2 19.39 59.83 6.99
N LEU A 3 19.45 58.85 6.10
CA LEU A 3 18.38 57.95 5.70
C LEU A 3 18.34 56.74 6.66
N SER A 4 17.18 56.46 7.24
CA SER A 4 16.94 55.25 8.05
C SER A 4 16.56 54.11 7.11
N VAL A 5 17.36 53.04 7.05
CA VAL A 5 17.09 51.86 6.22
C VAL A 5 16.45 50.79 7.09
N THR A 6 15.13 50.61 6.95
CA THR A 6 14.39 49.53 7.60
C THR A 6 14.46 48.29 6.72
N LEU A 7 15.15 47.24 7.19
CA LEU A 7 15.27 45.96 6.51
C LEU A 7 14.02 45.11 6.81
N THR A 8 13.05 45.09 5.90
CA THR A 8 11.90 44.17 5.98
C THR A 8 12.33 42.80 5.45
N LEU A 9 12.57 41.86 6.36
CA LEU A 9 12.83 40.46 6.02
C LEU A 9 11.50 39.76 5.68
N LEU A 10 11.25 39.57 4.39
CA LEU A 10 10.10 38.80 3.90
C LEU A 10 10.44 37.30 4.00
N LEU A 11 9.90 36.60 5.01
CA LEU A 11 9.96 35.14 5.06
C LEU A 11 9.04 34.56 3.99
N LEU A 12 9.59 34.15 2.85
CA LEU A 12 8.88 33.23 1.95
C LEU A 12 8.78 31.87 2.66
N SER A 13 7.59 31.54 3.16
CA SER A 13 7.27 30.17 3.55
C SER A 13 7.21 29.31 2.28
N THR A 14 8.27 28.57 1.98
CA THR A 14 8.16 27.45 1.04
C THR A 14 7.35 26.35 1.72
N PRO A 15 6.19 25.91 1.18
CA PRO A 15 5.58 24.70 1.69
C PRO A 15 6.50 23.53 1.33
N ASP A 16 7.38 23.15 2.26
CA ASP A 16 8.13 21.90 2.15
C ASP A 16 7.32 20.79 2.78
N ALA A 17 6.48 20.19 1.95
CA ALA A 17 5.89 18.89 2.20
C ALA A 17 5.72 18.23 0.84
N ARG A 18 6.81 17.73 0.25
CA ARG A 18 6.69 16.79 -0.87
C ARG A 18 5.97 15.55 -0.36
N VAL A 19 4.65 15.54 -0.48
CA VAL A 19 3.84 14.35 -0.34
C VAL A 19 4.37 13.36 -1.38
N ARG A 20 5.09 12.33 -0.93
CA ARG A 20 5.55 11.29 -1.83
C ARG A 20 4.31 10.60 -2.39
N PRO A 21 4.24 10.34 -3.71
CA PRO A 21 3.12 9.60 -4.27
C PRO A 21 3.02 8.24 -3.57
N PRO A 22 1.79 7.74 -3.34
CA PRO A 22 1.62 6.44 -2.72
C PRO A 22 2.22 5.36 -3.61
N VAL A 23 3.02 4.49 -3.01
CA VAL A 23 3.65 3.34 -3.69
C VAL A 23 2.70 2.14 -3.76
N VAL A 24 1.77 2.07 -2.82
CA VAL A 24 0.74 1.02 -2.76
C VAL A 24 -0.60 1.72 -2.64
N THR A 25 -1.54 1.34 -3.49
CA THR A 25 -2.92 1.84 -3.41
C THR A 25 -3.88 0.67 -3.45
N VAL A 26 -4.99 0.79 -2.72
CA VAL A 26 -6.07 -0.19 -2.73
C VAL A 26 -7.21 0.40 -3.55
N ARG A 27 -7.73 -0.36 -4.52
CA ARG A 27 -8.92 0.04 -5.27
C ARG A 27 -10.16 -0.34 -4.48
N THR A 28 -11.15 0.54 -4.51
CA THR A 28 -12.47 0.24 -3.96
C THR A 28 -13.08 -0.93 -4.75
N PRO A 29 -13.46 -2.04 -4.09
CA PRO A 29 -14.11 -3.15 -4.76
C PRO A 29 -15.52 -2.77 -5.21
N GLU A 30 -16.05 -3.49 -6.19
CA GLU A 30 -17.44 -3.33 -6.59
C GLU A 30 -18.39 -3.74 -5.46
N PRO A 31 -19.49 -2.99 -5.24
CA PRO A 31 -20.49 -3.36 -4.26
C PRO A 31 -21.11 -4.73 -4.58
N VAL A 32 -21.14 -5.61 -3.58
CA VAL A 32 -21.79 -6.91 -3.67
C VAL A 32 -23.05 -6.92 -2.81
N LYS A 33 -24.08 -7.62 -3.28
CA LYS A 33 -25.28 -7.90 -2.49
C LYS A 33 -25.11 -9.29 -1.88
N ILE A 34 -25.37 -9.39 -0.59
CA ILE A 34 -25.36 -10.65 0.16
C ILE A 34 -26.68 -10.79 0.90
N MET A 35 -27.23 -12.00 0.93
CA MET A 35 -28.41 -12.31 1.74
C MET A 35 -27.97 -12.87 3.09
N ALA A 36 -28.81 -12.73 4.11
CA ALA A 36 -28.52 -13.31 5.43
C ALA A 36 -28.30 -14.82 5.31
N GLY A 37 -27.22 -15.32 5.92
CA GLY A 37 -26.83 -16.73 5.88
C GLY A 37 -26.02 -17.15 4.64
N GLU A 38 -25.94 -16.30 3.62
CA GLU A 38 -25.14 -16.56 2.41
C GLU A 38 -23.69 -16.07 2.57
N SER A 39 -22.83 -16.47 1.62
CA SER A 39 -21.45 -15.99 1.50
C SER A 39 -21.18 -15.49 0.09
N VAL A 40 -20.40 -14.43 -0.03
CA VAL A 40 -19.98 -13.88 -1.33
C VAL A 40 -18.47 -13.65 -1.34
N GLU A 41 -17.85 -13.93 -2.48
CA GLU A 41 -16.44 -13.60 -2.71
C GLU A 41 -16.33 -12.21 -3.33
N THR A 42 -15.38 -11.41 -2.85
CA THR A 42 -15.01 -10.12 -3.44
C THR A 42 -13.51 -10.04 -3.65
N ARG A 43 -13.09 -9.27 -4.65
CA ARG A 43 -11.68 -9.05 -4.96
C ARG A 43 -11.27 -7.65 -4.53
N VAL A 44 -10.25 -7.58 -3.68
CA VAL A 44 -9.57 -6.34 -3.34
C VAL A 44 -8.36 -6.19 -4.25
N ALA A 45 -8.40 -5.24 -5.17
CA ALA A 45 -7.28 -4.98 -6.07
C ALA A 45 -6.29 -4.02 -5.40
N VAL A 46 -5.02 -4.43 -5.35
CA VAL A 46 -3.91 -3.63 -4.82
C VAL A 46 -2.99 -3.28 -5.98
N VAL A 47 -2.73 -1.99 -6.18
CA VAL A 47 -1.81 -1.51 -7.21
C VAL A 47 -0.49 -1.13 -6.56
N VAL A 48 0.59 -1.72 -7.05
CA VAL A 48 1.97 -1.46 -6.66
C VAL A 48 2.62 -0.60 -7.76
N ALA A 49 3.18 0.54 -7.36
CA ALA A 49 3.86 1.45 -8.28
C ALA A 49 5.05 0.74 -8.97
N ALA A 50 5.33 1.15 -10.22
CA ALA A 50 6.40 0.54 -11.01
C ALA A 50 7.77 0.66 -10.30
N GLY A 51 8.55 -0.43 -10.33
CA GLY A 51 9.84 -0.53 -9.66
C GLY A 51 9.76 -0.88 -8.16
N TYR A 52 8.56 -1.11 -7.63
CA TYR A 52 8.36 -1.56 -6.26
C TYR A 52 7.82 -2.99 -6.21
N HIS A 53 8.14 -3.67 -5.11
CA HIS A 53 7.74 -5.06 -4.85
C HIS A 53 7.24 -5.18 -3.40
N LEU A 54 6.11 -5.86 -3.21
CA LEU A 54 5.61 -6.23 -1.89
C LEU A 54 5.95 -7.67 -1.59
N GLN A 55 6.29 -8.01 -0.34
CA GLN A 55 6.50 -9.40 0.05
C GLN A 55 5.19 -10.17 -0.07
N ALA A 56 5.24 -11.36 -0.69
CA ALA A 56 4.07 -12.20 -0.84
C ALA A 56 3.52 -12.68 0.52
N ASN A 57 2.29 -13.20 0.50
CA ASN A 57 1.71 -13.91 1.63
C ASN A 57 1.30 -15.33 1.18
N PRO A 58 1.94 -16.40 1.69
CA PRO A 58 2.97 -16.40 2.72
C PRO A 58 4.29 -15.75 2.26
N ALA A 59 5.07 -15.22 3.21
CA ALA A 59 6.43 -14.79 2.93
C ALA A 59 7.30 -16.00 2.60
N SER A 60 8.33 -15.80 1.75
CA SER A 60 9.23 -16.87 1.35
C SER A 60 10.30 -17.23 2.38
N GLU A 61 10.55 -16.34 3.34
CA GLU A 61 11.55 -16.51 4.40
C GLU A 61 11.03 -15.91 5.71
N ASP A 62 11.39 -16.47 6.85
CA ASP A 62 10.80 -16.13 8.16
C ASP A 62 11.13 -14.72 8.66
N TYR A 63 12.22 -14.13 8.16
CA TYR A 63 12.62 -12.76 8.50
C TYR A 63 11.92 -11.69 7.65
N LEU A 64 11.11 -12.09 6.66
CA LEU A 64 10.39 -11.17 5.79
C LEU A 64 9.00 -10.87 6.35
N VAL A 65 8.57 -9.62 6.19
CA VAL A 65 7.24 -9.18 6.61
C VAL A 65 6.24 -9.45 5.49
N ALA A 66 5.41 -10.48 5.64
CA ALA A 66 4.36 -10.79 4.67
C ALA A 66 3.33 -9.66 4.53
N THR A 67 2.84 -9.41 3.32
CA THR A 67 1.73 -8.48 3.09
C THR A 67 0.48 -8.96 3.81
N ARG A 68 -0.20 -8.06 4.54
CA ARG A 68 -1.45 -8.35 5.25
C ARG A 68 -2.54 -7.39 4.79
N LEU A 69 -3.70 -7.94 4.47
CA LEU A 69 -4.94 -7.19 4.32
C LEU A 69 -5.69 -7.22 5.65
N GLU A 70 -5.93 -6.04 6.22
CA GLU A 70 -6.72 -5.88 7.43
C GLU A 70 -8.12 -5.38 7.06
N LEU A 71 -9.14 -6.18 7.40
CA LEU A 71 -10.54 -5.85 7.16
C LEU A 71 -11.25 -5.71 8.51
N LYS A 72 -12.07 -4.67 8.64
CA LYS A 72 -12.92 -4.47 9.80
C LYS A 72 -14.32 -5.01 9.50
N ALA A 73 -14.71 -6.06 10.19
CA ALA A 73 -16.08 -6.56 10.18
C ALA A 73 -17.05 -5.51 10.75
N THR A 74 -18.29 -5.51 10.24
CA THR A 74 -19.42 -4.78 10.83
C THR A 74 -20.32 -5.77 11.58
N GLU A 75 -21.30 -5.28 12.34
CA GLU A 75 -22.17 -6.15 13.17
C GLU A 75 -22.86 -7.27 12.37
N ASP A 76 -23.29 -6.97 11.14
CA ASP A 76 -24.03 -7.92 10.29
C ASP A 76 -23.17 -8.74 9.32
N VAL A 77 -21.84 -8.52 9.28
CA VAL A 77 -20.96 -9.13 8.27
C VAL A 77 -19.72 -9.71 8.93
N SER A 78 -19.52 -11.02 8.78
CA SER A 78 -18.27 -11.68 9.15
C SER A 78 -17.29 -11.72 7.97
N ILE A 79 -16.00 -11.64 8.27
CA ILE A 79 -14.94 -11.77 7.27
C ILE A 79 -14.48 -13.23 7.23
N GLY A 80 -14.60 -13.84 6.05
CA GLY A 80 -14.12 -15.19 5.80
C GLY A 80 -12.59 -15.29 5.65
N LYS A 81 -12.12 -16.42 5.13
CA LYS A 81 -10.70 -16.64 4.85
C LYS A 81 -10.21 -15.71 3.74
N LEU A 82 -9.10 -15.01 3.99
CA LEU A 82 -8.40 -14.25 2.96
C LEU A 82 -7.60 -15.17 2.05
N ASN A 83 -7.78 -15.02 0.74
CA ASN A 83 -7.03 -15.74 -0.28
C ASN A 83 -6.09 -14.77 -1.02
N TYR A 84 -4.79 -14.98 -0.87
CA TYR A 84 -3.77 -14.18 -1.53
C TYR A 84 -3.34 -14.86 -2.83
N PRO A 85 -3.07 -14.08 -3.91
CA PRO A 85 -2.53 -14.66 -5.13
C PRO A 85 -1.14 -15.25 -4.88
N LYS A 86 -0.74 -16.17 -5.76
CA LYS A 86 0.61 -16.72 -5.73
C LYS A 86 1.63 -15.60 -6.01
N GLY A 87 2.63 -15.47 -5.12
CA GLY A 87 3.75 -14.57 -5.34
C GLY A 87 4.57 -14.93 -6.58
N LYS A 88 5.25 -13.94 -7.14
CA LYS A 88 6.20 -14.10 -8.24
C LYS A 88 7.64 -14.03 -7.71
N PRO A 89 8.56 -14.88 -8.22
CA PRO A 89 9.95 -14.82 -7.80
C PRO A 89 10.57 -13.49 -8.22
N TYR A 90 11.30 -12.88 -7.29
CA TYR A 90 12.09 -11.68 -7.51
C TYR A 90 13.44 -11.82 -6.84
N ARG A 91 14.52 -11.54 -7.58
CA ARG A 91 15.88 -11.56 -7.04
C ARG A 91 16.38 -10.12 -6.89
N LEU A 92 16.69 -9.75 -5.65
CA LEU A 92 17.37 -8.49 -5.37
C LEU A 92 18.78 -8.52 -5.99
N ASN A 93 19.24 -7.38 -6.48
CA ASN A 93 20.59 -7.29 -7.03
C ASN A 93 21.62 -7.62 -5.95
N GLY A 94 22.50 -8.57 -6.23
CA GLY A 94 23.50 -9.07 -5.29
C GLY A 94 22.98 -10.10 -4.28
N ALA A 95 21.72 -10.54 -4.36
CA ALA A 95 21.20 -11.62 -3.52
C ALA A 95 21.36 -12.99 -4.18
N ASP A 96 21.74 -13.99 -3.39
CA ASP A 96 21.87 -15.38 -3.85
C ASP A 96 20.50 -16.07 -4.02
N LYS A 97 19.50 -15.65 -3.25
CA LYS A 97 18.16 -16.24 -3.21
C LYS A 97 17.10 -15.33 -3.83
N GLU A 98 16.06 -15.95 -4.37
CA GLU A 98 14.82 -15.27 -4.76
C GLU A 98 13.89 -15.15 -3.56
N ILE A 99 13.12 -14.07 -3.54
CA ILE A 99 12.00 -13.87 -2.63
C ILE A 99 10.70 -13.84 -3.42
N GLN A 100 9.59 -14.21 -2.77
CA GLN A 100 8.27 -14.17 -3.42
C GLN A 100 7.63 -12.81 -3.22
N THR A 101 7.21 -12.17 -4.30
CA THR A 101 6.71 -10.79 -4.28
C THR A 101 5.44 -10.57 -5.10
N TYR A 102 4.77 -9.44 -4.86
CA TYR A 102 3.73 -8.87 -5.71
C TYR A 102 4.22 -7.58 -6.36
N GLU A 103 3.80 -7.35 -7.59
CA GLU A 103 4.07 -6.16 -8.40
C GLU A 103 2.88 -5.94 -9.36
N GLY A 104 2.68 -4.71 -9.84
CA GLY A 104 1.57 -4.39 -10.74
C GLY A 104 0.22 -4.38 -10.03
N SER A 105 -0.76 -5.15 -10.51
CA SER A 105 -2.14 -5.21 -9.99
C SER A 105 -2.72 -6.60 -10.01
#